data_AF-A0A382B5X4-F1
#
_entry.id   AF-A0A382B5X4-F1
#
_cell.length_a   1.000
_cell.length_b   1.000
_cell.length_c   1.000
_cell.angle_alpha   90.00
_cell.angle_beta   90.00
_cell.angle_gamma   90.00
#
_symmetry.space_group_name_H-M   'P 1'
#
loop_
_entity.id
_entity.type
_entity.pdbx_description
1 polymer ?
#
loop_
_entity_poly.entity_id
_entity_poly.type
_entity_poly.pdbx_seq_one_letter_code
_entity_poly.pdbx_strand_id
1 'polypeptide(L)'
;VVSATLLVIGIGSFALQGLNLGLDFEGGTSYEIRSPGTSVADAREVLADLGAANARIQLVGQDVLRIRSDIDDPTRSAEIRDALSSRLGPIEAFEQVGPTWGADVTDKAIRALVVFFAVVALYLTIRLEWKMAFGALVAVAHDIVISVGFYS
;
A
#
# COMPACT_ATOMS: atom_id res chain seq x y z
N VAL A 1 27.18 -9.89 9.31
CA VAL A 1 27.56 -8.52 8.87
C VAL A 1 26.63 -8.02 7.78
N VAL A 2 26.56 -8.66 6.60
CA VAL A 2 25.66 -8.27 5.50
C VAL A 2 24.20 -8.06 5.95
N SER A 3 23.64 -9.02 6.69
CA SER A 3 22.26 -8.94 7.19
C SER A 3 22.01 -7.73 8.09
N ALA A 4 22.95 -7.43 8.99
CA ALA A 4 22.83 -6.28 9.90
C ALA A 4 22.91 -4.96 9.12
N THR A 5 23.72 -4.90 8.05
CA THR A 5 23.77 -3.74 7.15
C THR A 5 22.43 -3.55 6.42
N LEU A 6 21.86 -4.63 5.87
CA LEU A 6 20.54 -4.58 5.23
C LEU A 6 19.44 -4.16 6.19
N LEU A 7 19.49 -4.61 7.45
CA LEU A 7 18.55 -4.19 8.49
C LEU A 7 18.61 -2.67 8.72
N VAL A 8 19.80 -2.11 8.86
CA VAL A 8 19.98 -0.65 9.07
C VAL A 8 19.50 0.14 7.86
N ILE A 9 19.82 -0.30 6.64
CA ILE A 9 19.33 0.32 5.40
C ILE A 9 17.81 0.26 5.32
N GLY A 10 17.21 -0.90 5.60
CA GLY A 10 15.76 -1.09 5.55
C GLY A 10 15.02 -0.23 6.57
N ILE A 11 15.51 -0.15 7.81
CA ILE A 11 14.96 0.76 8.83
C ILE A 11 15.08 2.21 8.35
N GLY A 12 16.21 2.59 7.76
CA GLY A 12 16.42 3.91 7.19
C GLY A 12 15.45 4.24 6.05
N SER A 13 15.24 3.31 5.11
CA SER A 13 14.28 3.47 4.00
C SER A 13 12.87 3.69 4.54
N PHE A 14 12.42 2.81 5.44
CA PHE A 14 11.10 2.90 6.05
C PHE A 14 10.90 4.21 6.83
N ALA A 15 11.88 4.64 7.62
CA ALA A 15 11.76 5.86 8.42
C ALA A 15 11.75 7.15 7.58
N LEU A 16 12.42 7.15 6.42
CA LEU A 16 12.55 8.33 5.56
C LEU A 16 11.49 8.39 4.46
N GLN A 17 11.06 7.26 3.90
CA GLN A 17 10.14 7.19 2.77
C GLN A 17 8.73 6.74 3.16
N GLY A 18 8.59 6.00 4.27
CA GLY A 18 7.31 5.40 4.66
C GLY A 18 6.89 4.24 3.74
N LEU A 19 5.63 3.82 3.81
CA LEU A 19 5.10 2.75 2.96
C LEU A 19 4.09 3.31 1.96
N ASN A 20 4.09 2.75 0.76
CA ASN A 20 3.05 2.97 -0.23
C ASN A 20 1.87 2.03 0.03
N LEU A 21 1.05 2.36 1.03
CA LEU A 21 -0.08 1.53 1.41
C LEU A 21 -1.17 1.50 0.32
N GLY A 22 -1.91 0.40 0.29
CA GLY A 22 -3.06 0.22 -0.60
C GLY A 22 -4.33 0.90 -0.07
N LEU A 23 -5.36 0.96 -0.92
CA LEU A 23 -6.66 1.55 -0.57
C LEU A 23 -7.32 0.86 0.63
N ASP A 24 -7.09 -0.44 0.82
CA ASP A 24 -7.63 -1.19 1.97
C ASP A 24 -7.13 -0.67 3.32
N PHE A 25 -6.04 0.09 3.34
CA PHE A 25 -5.40 0.61 4.55
C PHE A 25 -5.54 2.12 4.70
N GLU A 26 -5.30 2.88 3.62
CA GLU A 26 -5.38 4.36 3.64
C GLU A 26 -6.77 4.89 3.28
N GLY A 27 -7.63 4.07 2.65
CA GLY A 27 -8.83 4.56 1.99
C GLY A 27 -8.52 5.30 0.68
N GLY A 28 -9.55 5.91 0.09
CA GLY A 28 -9.45 6.71 -1.13
C GLY A 28 -10.07 6.04 -2.34
N THR A 29 -9.62 6.42 -3.54
CA THR A 29 -10.23 6.02 -4.81
C THR A 29 -9.18 5.56 -5.82
N SER A 30 -9.49 4.48 -6.56
CA SER A 30 -8.66 3.88 -7.60
C SER A 30 -9.44 3.78 -8.90
N TYR A 31 -8.81 4.21 -9.99
CA TYR A 31 -9.31 4.15 -11.36
C TYR A 31 -8.35 3.34 -12.21
N GLU A 32 -8.87 2.42 -13.01
CA GLU A 32 -8.12 1.76 -14.06
C GLU A 32 -8.68 2.16 -15.42
N ILE A 33 -7.83 2.73 -16.25
CA ILE A 33 -8.18 3.31 -17.54
C ILE A 33 -7.44 2.53 -18.61
N ARG A 34 -8.16 1.96 -19.58
CA ARG A 34 -7.53 1.43 -20.78
C ARG A 34 -7.15 2.60 -21.69
N SER A 35 -5.87 2.87 -21.77
CA SER A 35 -5.30 4.00 -22.49
C SER A 35 -4.02 3.59 -23.23
N PRO A 36 -4.16 2.82 -24.35
CA PRO A 36 -3.00 2.35 -25.11
C PRO A 36 -2.21 3.53 -25.68
N GLY A 37 -0.91 3.57 -25.38
CA GLY A 37 0.01 4.60 -25.86
C GLY A 37 0.03 5.91 -25.04
N THR A 38 -0.77 6.02 -23.98
CA THR A 38 -0.77 7.20 -23.10
C THR A 38 0.31 7.06 -22.02
N SER A 39 1.10 8.11 -21.81
CA SER A 39 2.14 8.10 -20.80
C SER A 39 1.62 8.50 -19.42
N VAL A 40 2.40 8.17 -18.39
CA VAL A 40 2.16 8.65 -17.02
C VAL A 40 2.20 10.18 -16.93
N ALA A 41 2.97 10.84 -17.81
CA ALA A 41 3.08 12.30 -17.84
C ALA A 41 1.78 12.96 -18.33
N ASP A 42 1.17 12.41 -19.40
CA ASP A 42 -0.08 12.92 -19.95
C ASP A 42 -1.23 12.79 -18.93
N ALA A 43 -1.29 11.64 -18.24
CA ALA A 43 -2.26 11.43 -17.16
C ALA A 43 -2.04 12.38 -15.98
N ARG A 44 -0.79 12.74 -15.68
CA ARG A 44 -0.46 13.67 -14.60
C ARG A 44 -0.89 15.10 -14.92
N GLU A 45 -0.77 15.53 -16.17
CA GLU A 45 -1.26 16.83 -16.63
C GLU A 45 -2.78 16.92 -16.49
N VAL A 46 -3.51 15.89 -16.94
CA VAL A 46 -4.97 15.82 -16.79
C VAL A 46 -5.40 15.84 -15.32
N LEU A 47 -4.72 15.12 -14.44
CA LEU A 47 -5.04 15.11 -13.01
C LEU A 47 -4.70 16.44 -12.31
N ALA A 48 -3.67 17.16 -12.78
CA ALA A 48 -3.34 18.48 -12.26
C ALA A 48 -4.47 19.48 -12.52
N ASP A 49 -5.06 19.48 -13.72
CA ASP A 49 -6.23 20.30 -14.06
C ASP A 49 -7.45 20.00 -13.16
N LEU A 50 -7.59 18.74 -12.75
CA LEU A 50 -8.70 18.27 -11.91
C LEU A 50 -8.45 18.49 -10.40
N GLY A 51 -7.33 19.11 -10.03
CA GLY A 51 -6.95 19.33 -8.63
C GLY A 51 -6.53 18.05 -7.90
N ALA A 52 -6.20 16.99 -8.63
CA ALA A 52 -5.78 15.68 -8.12
C ALA A 52 -4.30 15.39 -8.39
N ALA A 53 -3.44 16.43 -8.34
CA ALA A 53 -2.02 16.33 -8.69
C ALA A 53 -1.21 15.35 -7.80
N ASN A 54 -1.71 15.08 -6.58
CA ASN A 54 -1.10 14.15 -5.64
C ASN A 54 -1.42 12.67 -5.94
N ALA A 55 -2.26 12.40 -6.95
CA ALA A 55 -2.60 11.04 -7.32
C ALA A 55 -1.35 10.24 -7.78
N ARG A 56 -1.29 9.00 -7.31
CA ARG A 56 -0.29 8.01 -7.71
C ARG A 56 -0.73 7.37 -9.03
N ILE A 57 0.08 7.51 -10.06
CA ILE A 57 -0.21 6.98 -11.40
C ILE A 57 0.79 5.87 -11.70
N GLN A 58 0.30 4.71 -12.12
CA GLN A 58 1.11 3.54 -12.45
C GLN A 58 0.61 2.92 -13.76
N LEU A 59 1.54 2.58 -14.66
CA LEU A 59 1.24 1.76 -15.82
C LEU A 59 1.19 0.28 -15.41
N VAL A 60 0.07 -0.38 -15.66
CA VAL A 60 -0.17 -1.81 -15.41
C VAL A 60 -0.15 -2.53 -16.76
N GLY A 61 0.89 -3.34 -16.99
CA GLY A 61 1.13 -3.95 -18.29
C GLY A 61 1.58 -2.91 -19.32
N GLN A 62 0.94 -2.87 -20.49
CA GLN A 62 1.27 -1.94 -21.58
C GLN A 62 0.17 -0.90 -21.88
N ASP A 63 -1.08 -1.18 -21.50
CA ASP A 63 -2.23 -0.40 -21.97
C ASP A 63 -3.15 0.13 -20.86
N VAL A 64 -2.88 -0.21 -19.60
CA VAL A 64 -3.74 0.18 -18.48
C VAL A 64 -3.04 1.16 -17.56
N LEU A 65 -3.63 2.34 -17.38
CA LEU A 65 -3.20 3.31 -16.39
C LEU A 65 -4.03 3.14 -15.12
N ARG A 66 -3.36 2.81 -14.02
CA ARG A 66 -3.95 2.78 -12.68
C ARG A 66 -3.64 4.10 -11.96
N ILE A 67 -4.69 4.80 -11.57
CA ILE A 67 -4.63 6.09 -10.88
C ILE A 67 -5.23 5.90 -9.49
N ARG A 68 -4.46 6.16 -8.43
CA ARG A 68 -4.90 6.13 -7.03
C ARG A 68 -4.82 7.50 -6.41
N SER A 69 -5.88 7.92 -5.72
CA SER A 69 -5.95 9.19 -5.00
C SER A 69 -6.53 8.98 -3.61
N ASP A 70 -6.26 9.94 -2.72
CA ASP A 70 -6.80 10.04 -1.36
C ASP A 70 -8.22 10.63 -1.32
N ILE A 71 -8.84 10.84 -2.47
CA ILE A 71 -10.19 11.39 -2.58
C ILE A 71 -11.19 10.39 -2.02
N ASP A 72 -11.90 10.81 -0.98
CA ASP A 72 -12.89 10.03 -0.24
C ASP A 72 -14.33 10.47 -0.52
N ASP A 73 -14.54 11.71 -0.98
CA ASP A 73 -15.86 12.23 -1.36
C ASP A 73 -16.41 11.53 -2.62
N PRO A 74 -17.57 10.83 -2.53
CA PRO A 74 -18.12 10.09 -3.66
C PRO A 74 -18.53 10.96 -4.85
N THR A 75 -19.00 12.18 -4.62
CA THR A 75 -19.41 13.10 -5.68
C THR A 75 -18.19 13.56 -6.46
N ARG A 76 -17.13 13.95 -5.76
CA ARG A 76 -15.85 14.34 -6.38
C ARG A 76 -15.20 13.17 -7.12
N SER A 77 -15.24 11.97 -6.54
CA SER A 77 -14.73 10.77 -7.19
C SER A 77 -15.47 10.46 -8.49
N ALA A 78 -16.79 10.71 -8.56
CA ALA A 78 -17.58 10.55 -9.78
C ALA A 78 -17.25 11.63 -10.83
N GLU A 79 -17.09 12.90 -10.43
CA GLU A 79 -16.69 13.97 -11.36
C GLU A 79 -15.33 13.68 -12.02
N ILE A 80 -14.36 13.22 -11.23
CA ILE A 80 -13.04 12.85 -11.73
C ILE A 80 -13.11 11.61 -12.61
N ARG A 81 -13.95 10.63 -12.24
CA ARG A 81 -14.21 9.44 -13.06
C ARG A 81 -14.64 9.84 -14.48
N ASP A 82 -15.62 10.74 -14.59
CA ASP A 82 -16.17 11.15 -15.88
C ASP A 82 -15.17 11.99 -16.68
N ALA A 83 -14.42 12.87 -16.00
CA ALA A 83 -13.36 13.65 -16.63
C ALA A 83 -12.22 12.77 -17.16
N LEU A 84 -11.79 11.76 -16.40
CA LEU A 84 -10.77 10.80 -16.83
C LEU A 84 -11.28 9.94 -18.00
N SER A 85 -12.53 9.49 -17.92
CA SER A 85 -13.17 8.71 -18.98
C SER A 85 -13.18 9.47 -20.32
N SER A 86 -13.51 10.76 -20.28
CA SER A 86 -13.58 11.62 -21.47
C SER A 86 -12.22 12.00 -22.05
N ARG A 87 -11.18 12.14 -21.21
CA ARG A 87 -9.85 12.65 -21.64
C ARG A 87 -8.83 11.56 -21.94
N LEU A 88 -8.86 10.44 -21.20
CA LEU A 88 -7.83 9.40 -21.26
C LEU A 88 -8.33 8.07 -21.82
N GLY A 89 -9.64 7.79 -21.77
CA GLY A 89 -10.22 6.56 -22.29
C GLY A 89 -11.15 5.85 -21.31
N PRO A 90 -11.76 4.72 -21.69
CA PRO A 90 -12.76 4.05 -20.88
C PRO A 90 -12.19 3.51 -19.56
N ILE A 91 -12.97 3.67 -18.50
CA ILE A 91 -12.66 3.11 -17.17
C ILE A 91 -13.07 1.64 -17.12
N GLU A 92 -12.09 0.78 -16.87
CA GLU A 92 -12.27 -0.67 -16.75
C GLU A 92 -12.62 -1.08 -15.33
N ALA A 93 -11.99 -0.44 -14.35
CA ALA A 93 -12.23 -0.69 -12.93
C ALA A 93 -12.29 0.62 -12.15
N PHE A 94 -13.22 0.66 -11.21
CA PHE A 94 -13.37 1.75 -10.24
C PHE A 94 -13.55 1.12 -8.87
N GLU A 95 -12.72 1.54 -7.93
CA GLU A 95 -12.76 1.10 -6.55
C GLU A 95 -12.68 2.32 -5.63
N GLN A 96 -13.54 2.36 -4.63
CA GLN A 96 -13.53 3.43 -3.63
C GLN A 96 -13.69 2.81 -2.25
N VAL A 97 -12.78 3.18 -1.36
CA VAL A 97 -12.74 2.71 0.02
C VAL A 97 -12.86 3.91 0.94
N GLY A 98 -13.85 3.89 1.83
CA GLY A 98 -14.04 4.96 2.80
C GLY A 98 -12.92 5.00 3.84
N PRO A 99 -12.55 6.18 4.36
CA PRO A 99 -11.45 6.34 5.32
C PRO A 99 -11.71 5.57 6.63
N THR A 100 -12.97 5.45 7.05
CA THR A 100 -13.35 4.67 8.23
C THR A 100 -13.12 3.18 8.03
N TRP A 101 -13.43 2.65 6.84
CA TRP A 101 -13.16 1.25 6.53
C TRP A 101 -11.65 0.97 6.51
N GLY A 102 -10.86 1.81 5.84
CA GLY A 102 -9.40 1.65 5.78
C GLY A 102 -8.77 1.67 7.17
N ALA A 103 -9.19 2.60 8.03
CA ALA A 103 -8.74 2.67 9.42
C ALA A 103 -9.14 1.43 10.24
N ASP A 104 -10.39 0.97 10.12
CA ASP A 104 -10.89 -0.21 10.84
C ASP A 104 -10.18 -1.49 10.40
N VAL A 105 -9.93 -1.65 9.10
CA VAL A 105 -9.19 -2.80 8.55
C VAL A 105 -7.75 -2.78 9.05
N THR A 106 -7.10 -1.61 9.04
CA THR A 106 -5.73 -1.45 9.53
C THR A 106 -5.62 -1.78 11.02
N ASP A 107 -6.52 -1.26 11.86
CA ASP A 107 -6.54 -1.56 13.31
C ASP A 107 -6.75 -3.06 13.57
N LYS A 108 -7.68 -3.70 12.85
CA LYS A 108 -7.90 -5.15 12.96
C LYS A 108 -6.67 -5.95 12.51
N ALA A 109 -6.00 -5.55 11.43
CA ALA A 109 -4.80 -6.20 10.93
C ALA A 109 -3.65 -6.13 11.94
N ILE A 110 -3.42 -4.95 12.55
CA ILE A 110 -2.40 -4.76 13.59
C ILE A 110 -2.70 -5.62 14.82
N ARG A 111 -3.95 -5.63 15.30
CA ARG A 111 -4.35 -6.47 16.44
C ARG A 111 -4.18 -7.95 16.13
N ALA A 112 -4.60 -8.40 14.95
CA ALA A 112 -4.45 -9.77 14.51
C ALA A 112 -2.97 -10.19 14.46
N LEU A 113 -2.09 -9.31 13.97
CA LEU A 113 -0.64 -9.56 13.92
C LEU A 113 -0.04 -9.74 15.32
N VAL A 114 -0.40 -8.88 16.28
CA VAL A 114 0.07 -8.98 17.67
C VAL A 114 -0.42 -10.27 18.32
N VAL A 115 -1.71 -10.60 18.16
CA VAL A 115 -2.29 -11.85 18.68
C VAL A 115 -1.61 -13.07 18.05
N PHE A 116 -1.36 -13.06 16.75
CA PHE A 116 -0.64 -14.12 16.05
C PHE A 116 0.74 -14.36 16.66
N PHE A 117 1.55 -13.31 16.84
CA PHE A 117 2.86 -13.46 17.46
C PHE A 117 2.79 -13.94 18.91
N ALA A 118 1.80 -13.48 19.69
CA ALA A 118 1.59 -13.97 21.06
C ALA A 118 1.25 -15.46 21.10
N VAL A 119 0.38 -15.93 20.19
CA VAL A 119 0.02 -17.36 20.08
C VAL A 119 1.21 -18.19 19.64
N VAL A 120 1.97 -17.73 18.63
CA VAL A 120 3.20 -18.41 18.18
C VAL A 120 4.23 -18.47 19.30
N ALA A 121 4.46 -17.36 20.01
CA ALA A 121 5.38 -17.30 21.15
C ALA A 121 4.99 -18.29 22.25
N LEU A 122 3.69 -18.34 22.61
CA LEU A 122 3.16 -19.27 23.60
C LEU A 122 3.38 -20.72 23.17
N TYR A 123 3.02 -21.04 21.92
CA TYR A 123 3.21 -22.38 21.36
C TYR A 123 4.69 -22.80 21.39
N LEU A 124 5.58 -21.94 20.90
CA LEU A 124 7.01 -22.22 20.88
C LEU A 124 7.59 -22.38 22.29
N THR A 125 7.13 -21.61 23.26
CA THR A 125 7.59 -21.72 24.66
C THR A 125 7.14 -23.01 25.34
N ILE A 126 5.98 -23.56 24.95
CA ILE A 126 5.51 -24.86 25.44
C ILE A 126 6.26 -26.00 24.73
N ARG A 127 6.51 -25.85 23.43
CA ARG A 127 7.07 -26.90 22.57
C ARG A 127 8.60 -26.97 22.61
N LEU A 128 9.27 -25.85 22.88
CA LEU A 128 10.71 -25.63 22.87
C LEU A 128 11.14 -24.91 24.17
N GLU A 129 12.44 -24.84 24.44
CA GLU A 129 12.96 -23.96 25.49
C GLU A 129 12.65 -22.49 25.18
N TRP A 130 12.31 -21.71 26.21
CA TRP A 130 11.95 -20.29 26.08
C TRP A 130 13.02 -19.45 25.34
N LYS A 131 14.30 -19.83 25.46
CA LYS A 131 15.42 -19.20 24.76
C LYS A 131 15.33 -19.41 23.23
N MET A 132 14.92 -20.60 22.80
CA MET A 132 14.71 -20.91 21.39
C MET A 132 13.49 -20.18 20.83
N ALA A 133 12.40 -20.11 21.61
CA ALA A 133 11.21 -19.33 21.24
C ALA A 133 11.55 -17.85 21.01
N PHE A 134 12.30 -17.24 21.92
CA PHE A 134 12.77 -15.86 21.77
C PHE A 134 13.66 -15.69 20.54
N GLY A 135 14.63 -16.58 20.33
CA GLY A 135 15.52 -16.53 19.17
C GLY A 135 14.77 -16.61 17.83
N ALA A 136 13.75 -17.48 17.75
CA ALA A 136 12.92 -17.62 16.57
C ALA A 136 12.09 -16.35 16.27
N LEU A 137 11.49 -15.74 17.29
CA LEU A 137 10.73 -14.49 17.12
C LEU A 137 11.62 -13.33 16.67
N VAL A 138 12.82 -13.21 17.24
CA VAL A 138 13.80 -12.19 16.83
C VAL A 138 14.24 -12.41 15.38
N ALA A 139 14.47 -13.66 14.96
CA ALA A 139 14.83 -13.97 13.58
C ALA A 139 13.72 -13.57 12.60
N VAL A 140 12.46 -13.91 12.90
CA VAL A 140 11.32 -13.53 12.05
C VAL A 140 11.12 -12.01 12.03
N ALA A 141 11.23 -11.34 13.18
CA ALA A 141 11.12 -9.88 13.23
C ALA A 141 12.21 -9.20 12.37
N HIS A 142 13.44 -9.71 12.42
CA HIS A 142 14.53 -9.26 11.56
C HIS A 142 14.19 -9.42 10.06
N ASP A 143 13.69 -10.60 9.65
CA ASP A 143 13.36 -10.87 8.24
C ASP A 143 12.21 -10.00 7.74
N ILE A 144 11.22 -9.73 8.61
CA ILE A 144 10.10 -8.82 8.31
C ILE A 144 10.61 -7.40 8.14
N VAL A 145 11.47 -6.88 9.02
CA VAL A 145 11.99 -5.52 8.91
C VAL A 145 12.79 -5.32 7.62
N ILE A 146 13.60 -6.31 7.23
CA ILE A 146 14.32 -6.23 5.94
C ILE A 146 13.34 -6.24 4.78
N SER A 147 12.32 -7.12 4.81
CA SER A 147 11.31 -7.19 3.75
C SER A 147 10.51 -5.90 3.65
N VAL A 148 10.03 -5.35 4.77
CA VAL A 148 9.31 -4.07 4.82
C VAL A 148 10.21 -2.94 4.32
N GLY A 149 11.46 -2.89 4.76
CA GLY A 149 12.43 -1.89 4.33
C GLY A 149 12.79 -1.96 2.84
N PHE A 150 12.63 -3.13 2.21
CA PHE A 150 12.79 -3.28 0.76
C PHE A 150 11.56 -2.78 -0.02
N TYR A 151 10.38 -2.86 0.58
CA TYR A 151 9.11 -2.39 -0.02
C TYR A 151 8.75 -0.94 0.34
N SER A 152 9.44 -0.32 1.30
CA SER A 152 9.33 1.10 1.67
C SER A 152 10.17 1.98 0.77
#